data_AF-A0A2G9RN25-F1
#
_entry.id   AF-A0A2G9RN25-F1
#
_cell.length_a   1.000
_cell.length_b   1.000
_cell.length_c   1.000
_cell.angle_alpha   90.00
_cell.angle_beta   90.00
_cell.angle_gamma   90.00
#
_symmetry.space_group_name_H-M   'P 1'
#
loop_
_entity.id
_entity.type
_entity.pdbx_description
1 polymer ?
#
loop_
_entity_poly.entity_id
_entity_poly.type
_entity_poly.pdbx_seq_one_letter_code
_entity_poly.pdbx_strand_id
1 'polypeptide(L)'
;MQAAAILDSTDITEEVSPSQTKDNKPLSDRLDNFCFDSSLVTKHARLVQFPPDFYPVPCKPLFFDLALNHVTLPSLEDKLEQKAKSGLTGYIKGIFGFRS
;
A
#
# COMPACT_ATOMS: atom_id res chain seq x y z
N MET A 1 -2.53 -39.82 -41.28
CA MET A 1 -3.50 -38.71 -41.26
C MET A 1 -2.71 -37.41 -41.12
N GLN A 2 -2.51 -36.67 -42.21
CA GLN A 2 -1.90 -35.34 -42.17
C GLN A 2 -3.03 -34.31 -42.20
N ALA A 3 -3.04 -33.39 -41.24
CA ALA A 3 -3.94 -32.24 -41.25
C ALA A 3 -3.29 -31.15 -42.11
N ALA A 4 -3.90 -30.81 -43.25
CA ALA A 4 -3.55 -29.65 -44.04
C ALA A 4 -4.27 -28.42 -43.46
N ALA A 5 -3.51 -27.41 -43.04
CA ALA A 5 -4.06 -26.14 -42.59
C ALA A 5 -4.58 -25.37 -43.82
N ILE A 6 -5.90 -25.22 -43.91
CA ILE A 6 -6.56 -24.40 -44.91
C ILE A 6 -6.55 -22.97 -44.38
N LEU A 7 -5.46 -22.23 -44.62
CA LEU A 7 -5.56 -20.77 -44.69
C LEU A 7 -6.02 -20.48 -46.12
N ASP A 8 -7.33 -20.42 -46.30
CA ASP A 8 -7.93 -19.97 -47.53
C ASP A 8 -7.65 -18.46 -47.63
N SER A 9 -6.64 -18.11 -48.42
CA SER A 9 -6.37 -16.76 -48.88
C SER A 9 -7.48 -16.32 -49.84
N THR A 10 -8.71 -16.29 -49.33
CA THR A 10 -9.76 -15.53 -49.98
C THR A 10 -9.34 -14.08 -49.87
N ASP A 11 -8.97 -13.50 -51.01
CA ASP A 11 -8.93 -12.06 -51.25
C ASP A 11 -10.33 -11.47 -51.01
N ILE A 12 -10.77 -11.46 -49.76
CA ILE A 12 -11.62 -10.38 -49.26
C ILE A 12 -10.68 -9.19 -49.13
N THR A 13 -10.37 -8.58 -50.27
CA THR A 13 -10.15 -7.14 -50.34
C THR A 13 -11.50 -6.50 -50.03
N GLU A 14 -11.97 -6.66 -48.78
CA GLU A 14 -12.75 -5.57 -48.20
C GLU A 14 -11.77 -4.40 -48.23
N GLU A 15 -12.04 -3.47 -49.13
CA GLU A 15 -11.49 -2.12 -49.14
C GLU A 15 -11.86 -1.47 -47.78
N VAL A 16 -11.23 -1.94 -46.70
CA VAL A 16 -11.13 -1.21 -45.45
C VAL A 16 -10.16 -0.11 -45.78
N SER A 17 -10.68 0.93 -46.44
CA SER A 17 -9.97 2.18 -46.65
C SER A 17 -9.38 2.54 -45.28
N PRO A 18 -8.06 2.55 -45.10
CA PRO A 18 -7.48 2.87 -43.81
C PRO A 18 -7.86 4.31 -43.54
N SER A 19 -8.91 4.50 -42.73
CA SER A 19 -9.40 5.82 -42.37
C SER A 19 -8.29 6.49 -41.58
N GLN A 20 -7.49 7.29 -42.27
CA GLN A 20 -6.42 8.08 -41.69
C GLN A 20 -7.09 9.13 -40.79
N THR A 21 -7.11 8.86 -39.50
CA THR A 21 -7.76 9.73 -38.55
C THR A 21 -6.86 10.92 -38.25
N LYS A 22 -7.28 12.11 -38.68
CA LYS A 22 -6.77 13.41 -38.18
C LYS A 22 -7.41 13.79 -36.84
N ASP A 23 -7.84 12.80 -36.05
CA ASP A 23 -8.48 13.05 -34.78
C ASP A 23 -7.39 13.25 -33.73
N ASN A 24 -7.43 14.42 -33.08
CA ASN A 24 -6.42 14.88 -32.13
C ASN A 24 -6.72 14.45 -30.69
N LYS A 25 -7.77 13.66 -30.45
CA LYS A 25 -8.09 13.07 -29.15
C LYS A 25 -7.08 11.97 -28.79
N PRO A 26 -6.82 11.75 -27.49
CA PRO A 26 -5.97 10.66 -27.04
C PRO A 26 -6.57 9.30 -27.42
N LEU A 27 -5.72 8.28 -27.53
CA LEU A 27 -6.14 6.91 -27.89
C LEU A 27 -7.22 6.37 -26.94
N SER A 28 -7.17 6.73 -25.66
CA SER A 28 -8.18 6.36 -24.65
C SER A 28 -9.62 6.69 -25.03
N ASP A 29 -9.84 7.74 -25.81
CA ASP A 29 -11.17 8.27 -26.11
C ASP A 29 -11.78 7.63 -27.37
N ARG A 30 -11.03 6.76 -28.04
CA ARG A 30 -11.37 6.23 -29.36
C ARG A 30 -11.16 4.71 -29.46
N LEU A 31 -11.09 4.02 -28.32
CA LEU A 31 -10.84 2.58 -28.26
C LEU A 31 -11.90 1.73 -28.99
N ASP A 32 -13.12 2.25 -29.12
CA ASP A 32 -14.21 1.57 -29.83
C ASP A 32 -14.03 1.52 -31.35
N ASN A 33 -13.09 2.31 -31.91
CA ASN A 33 -12.87 2.42 -33.34
C ASN A 33 -11.44 2.00 -33.69
N PHE A 34 -11.29 0.90 -34.43
CA PHE A 34 -9.98 0.51 -34.95
C PHE A 34 -9.56 1.39 -36.13
N CYS A 35 -8.36 1.96 -36.07
CA CYS A 35 -7.77 2.70 -37.18
C CYS A 35 -6.24 2.62 -37.17
N PHE A 36 -5.63 2.67 -38.35
CA PHE A 36 -4.19 2.77 -38.49
C PHE A 36 -3.73 4.22 -38.25
N ASP A 37 -3.11 4.46 -37.11
CA ASP A 37 -2.59 5.78 -36.72
C ASP A 37 -1.06 5.74 -36.55
N SER A 38 -0.35 6.36 -37.49
CA SER A 38 1.11 6.44 -37.47
C SER A 38 1.66 7.34 -36.37
N SER A 39 0.83 8.20 -35.75
CA SER A 39 1.25 9.04 -34.63
C SER A 39 1.52 8.22 -33.36
N LEU A 40 0.89 7.04 -33.23
CA LEU A 40 1.04 6.15 -32.08
C LEU A 40 2.39 5.43 -32.01
N VAL A 41 3.11 5.31 -33.14
CA VAL A 41 4.43 4.68 -33.20
C VAL A 41 5.58 5.70 -33.04
N THR A 42 5.26 6.93 -32.69
CA THR A 42 6.24 8.00 -32.44
C THR A 42 6.59 8.12 -30.96
N LYS A 43 7.69 8.80 -30.63
CA LYS A 43 8.09 9.08 -29.23
C LYS A 43 7.11 9.99 -28.48
N HIS A 44 6.22 10.68 -29.19
CA HIS A 44 5.29 11.67 -28.63
C HIS A 44 3.82 11.28 -28.86
N ALA A 45 3.52 9.98 -28.79
CA ALA A 45 2.16 9.48 -28.89
C ALA A 45 1.29 9.97 -27.72
N ARG A 46 0.12 10.52 -28.03
CA ARG A 46 -0.89 10.93 -27.04
C ARG A 46 -1.83 9.75 -26.74
N LEU A 47 -1.40 8.86 -25.85
CA LEU A 47 -2.18 7.66 -25.50
C LEU A 47 -3.33 7.96 -24.54
N VAL A 48 -3.07 8.80 -23.56
CA VAL A 48 -3.98 9.19 -22.48
C VAL A 48 -3.73 10.65 -22.13
N GLN A 49 -4.69 11.28 -21.46
CA GLN A 49 -4.48 12.58 -20.83
C GLN A 49 -3.53 12.42 -19.63
N PHE A 50 -2.48 13.24 -19.56
CA PHE A 50 -1.56 13.27 -18.43
C PHE A 50 -1.26 14.72 -18.00
N PRO A 51 -1.30 15.06 -16.70
CA PRO A 51 -1.68 14.17 -15.59
C PRO A 51 -3.18 13.78 -15.66
N PRO A 52 -3.59 12.67 -15.03
CA PRO A 52 -4.99 12.34 -14.88
C PRO A 52 -5.76 13.44 -14.13
N ASP A 53 -7.07 13.50 -14.35
CA ASP A 53 -7.93 14.41 -13.58
C ASP A 53 -7.91 14.03 -12.09
N PHE A 54 -7.83 15.06 -11.24
CA PHE A 54 -7.84 14.88 -9.80
C PHE A 54 -9.29 14.86 -9.29
N TYR A 55 -9.63 13.80 -8.56
CA TYR A 55 -10.91 13.67 -7.88
C TYR A 55 -10.70 13.71 -6.36
N PRO A 56 -11.60 14.36 -5.60
CA PRO A 56 -11.52 14.34 -4.15
C PRO A 56 -11.69 12.89 -3.67
N VAL A 57 -10.68 12.36 -2.98
CA VAL A 57 -10.76 11.06 -2.34
C VAL A 57 -11.31 11.25 -0.94
N PRO A 58 -12.36 10.51 -0.52
CA PRO A 58 -12.80 10.53 0.87
C PRO A 58 -11.63 10.16 1.79
N CYS A 59 -11.19 11.11 2.61
CA CYS A 59 -10.21 10.83 3.64
C CYS A 59 -10.83 9.86 4.66
N LYS A 60 -10.05 8.87 5.11
CA LYS A 60 -10.46 8.00 6.22
C LYS A 60 -10.93 8.90 7.38
N PRO A 61 -12.12 8.68 7.97
CA PRO A 61 -12.61 9.51 9.05
C PRO A 61 -11.65 9.49 10.25
N LEU A 62 -11.70 10.56 11.01
CA LEU A 62 -10.95 10.69 12.26
C LEU A 62 -11.47 9.62 13.24
N PHE A 63 -10.55 8.83 13.78
CA PHE A 63 -10.85 7.77 14.74
C PHE A 63 -9.83 7.86 15.87
N PHE A 64 -10.30 8.05 17.10
CA PHE A 64 -9.46 8.12 18.29
C PHE A 64 -9.38 6.76 18.96
N ASP A 65 -8.17 6.30 19.26
CA ASP A 65 -7.98 5.14 20.12
C ASP A 65 -8.12 5.55 21.60
N LEU A 66 -9.32 5.40 22.14
CA LEU A 66 -9.62 5.74 23.53
C LEU A 66 -9.07 4.72 24.54
N ALA A 67 -8.73 3.49 24.10
CA ALA A 67 -8.21 2.47 25.00
C ALA A 67 -6.84 2.88 25.55
N LEU A 68 -6.07 3.64 24.78
CA LEU A 68 -4.78 4.18 25.20
C LEU A 68 -4.90 5.10 26.44
N ASN A 69 -6.02 5.81 26.60
CA ASN A 69 -6.24 6.67 27.78
C ASN A 69 -6.32 5.88 29.09
N HIS A 70 -6.63 4.58 29.01
CA HIS A 70 -6.77 3.70 30.16
C HIS A 70 -5.50 2.94 30.51
N VAL A 71 -4.40 3.16 29.78
CA VAL A 71 -3.09 2.61 30.14
C VAL A 71 -2.56 3.41 31.33
N THR A 72 -2.90 2.96 32.53
CA THR A 72 -2.43 3.52 33.81
C THR A 72 -1.59 2.51 34.55
N LEU A 73 -0.58 2.98 35.28
CA LEU A 73 0.17 2.12 36.19
C LEU A 73 -0.78 1.58 37.29
N PRO A 74 -0.62 0.32 37.71
CA PRO A 74 -1.30 -0.19 38.89
C PRO A 74 -0.83 0.56 40.14
N SER A 75 -1.57 0.45 41.25
CA SER A 75 -1.17 1.07 42.51
C SER A 75 0.25 0.64 42.92
N LEU A 76 1.01 1.59 43.46
CA LEU A 76 2.38 1.40 43.93
C LEU A 76 2.49 1.33 45.46
N GLU A 77 1.37 1.36 46.19
CA GLU A 77 1.33 1.36 47.66
C GLU A 77 2.11 0.18 48.28
N ASP A 78 1.91 -1.03 47.74
CA ASP A 78 2.61 -2.25 48.18
C ASP A 78 4.14 -2.17 48.03
N LYS A 79 4.63 -1.33 47.10
CA LYS A 79 6.07 -1.14 46.84
C LYS A 79 6.68 -0.07 47.74
N LEU A 80 5.87 0.81 48.32
CA LEU A 80 6.32 1.85 49.25
C LEU A 80 6.51 1.31 50.67
N GLU A 81 5.66 0.40 51.13
CA GLU A 81 5.73 -0.17 52.48
C GLU A 81 6.98 -1.02 52.74
N GLN A 82 7.59 -1.60 51.69
CA GLN A 82 8.83 -2.37 51.81
C GLN A 82 10.06 -1.50 52.14
N LYS A 83 10.01 -0.18 51.90
CA LYS A 83 11.16 0.71 52.14
C LYS A 83 11.28 1.17 53.60
N ALA A 84 10.21 1.09 54.39
CA ALA A 84 10.20 1.54 55.79
C ALA A 84 10.68 0.48 56.80
N LYS A 85 10.79 -0.80 56.43
CA LYS A 85 11.17 -1.91 57.34
C LYS A 85 12.61 -2.41 57.17
N SER A 86 13.36 -1.89 56.20
CA SER A 86 14.74 -2.35 55.93
C SER A 86 15.78 -1.38 56.53
N GLY A 87 15.82 -1.28 57.86
CA GLY A 87 16.90 -0.65 58.61
C GLY A 87 18.03 -1.64 58.91
N LEU A 88 19.28 -1.23 58.69
CA LEU A 88 20.54 -1.99 58.77
C LEU A 88 20.94 -2.56 60.16
N THR A 89 20.00 -2.80 61.09
CA THR A 89 20.30 -3.12 62.50
C THR A 89 20.34 -4.62 62.85
N GLY A 90 20.55 -5.52 61.87
CA GLY A 90 20.41 -6.96 62.08
C GLY A 90 21.69 -7.81 62.16
N TYR A 91 22.85 -7.30 61.74
CA TYR A 91 24.00 -8.17 61.41
C TYR A 91 25.16 -8.19 62.42
N ILE A 92 24.99 -7.64 63.63
CA ILE A 92 26.01 -7.66 64.69
C ILE A 92 25.44 -8.26 65.98
N LYS A 93 25.26 -9.58 66.04
CA LYS A 93 24.97 -10.27 67.31
C LYS A 93 25.52 -11.71 67.40
N GLY A 94 26.70 -12.00 66.85
CA GLY A 94 27.19 -13.39 66.84
C GLY A 94 28.69 -13.66 66.89
N ILE A 95 29.59 -12.66 66.96
CA ILE A 95 31.04 -12.90 66.75
C ILE A 95 31.95 -12.34 67.87
N PHE A 96 31.60 -12.56 69.15
CA PHE A 96 32.45 -12.41 70.35
C PHE A 96 31.79 -13.24 71.48
N GLY A 97 32.35 -14.21 72.20
CA GLY A 97 33.66 -14.84 72.30
C GLY A 97 33.67 -15.73 73.57
N PHE A 98 34.31 -16.91 73.48
CA PHE A 98 35.04 -17.70 74.52
C PHE A 98 34.40 -18.05 75.88
N ARG A 99 34.24 -19.36 76.18
CA ARG A 99 35.12 -20.21 77.03
C ARG A 99 34.37 -21.46 77.56
N SER A 100 34.92 -22.65 77.29
CA SER A 100 34.96 -23.78 78.23
C SER A 100 36.38 -23.90 78.76
#